data_AF-A0A2V8E3S6-F1
#
_entry.id   AF-A0A2V8E3S6-F1
#
_cell.length_a   1.000
_cell.length_b   1.000
_cell.length_c   1.000
_cell.angle_alpha   90.00
_cell.angle_beta   90.00
_cell.angle_gamma   90.00
#
_symmetry.space_group_name_H-M   'P 1'
#
loop_
_entity.id
_entity.type
_entity.pdbx_description
1 polymer ?
#
loop_
_entity_poly.entity_id
_entity_poly.type
_entity_poly.pdbx_seq_one_letter_code
_entity_poly.pdbx_strand_id
1 'polypeptide(L)'
;MANGRPKPVFYVAVLLVVLGLVGLAIWRYGAIRPGGQAGQISNEELSQLKGGAEAADSASITTVKEYKYVAASRLPEVKGISSYKPMADRTVRFAINVWAGWSPMIYANNGFKPGKAWKTPGGKDFKLGLVLIDDPV
;
A
#
# COMPACT_ATOMS: atom_id res chain seq x y z
N MET A 1 -20.85 -7.63 37.78
CA MET A 1 -19.65 -8.18 37.13
C MET A 1 -20.11 -9.28 36.18
N ALA A 2 -20.26 -8.99 34.88
CA ALA A 2 -20.66 -10.01 33.91
C ALA A 2 -19.40 -10.77 33.47
N ASN A 3 -19.37 -12.09 33.67
CA ASN A 3 -18.26 -12.94 33.23
C ASN A 3 -18.02 -12.76 31.73
N GLY A 4 -16.83 -12.26 31.35
CA GLY A 4 -16.44 -11.94 29.98
C GLY A 4 -16.20 -13.15 29.06
N ARG A 5 -16.90 -14.27 29.27
CA ARG A 5 -16.81 -15.45 28.41
C ARG A 5 -17.82 -15.31 27.26
N PRO A 6 -17.41 -15.54 26.00
CA PRO A 6 -18.33 -15.55 24.86
C PRO A 6 -19.47 -16.55 25.06
N LYS A 7 -20.66 -16.21 24.56
CA LYS A 7 -21.83 -17.11 24.60
C LYS A 7 -21.54 -18.38 23.78
N PRO A 8 -22.10 -19.55 24.11
CA PRO A 8 -21.88 -20.80 23.37
C PRO A 8 -22.09 -20.67 21.85
N VAL A 9 -23.05 -19.83 21.43
CA VAL A 9 -23.34 -19.54 20.01
C VAL A 9 -22.15 -18.91 19.27
N PHE A 10 -21.31 -18.13 19.95
CA PHE A 10 -20.11 -17.55 19.36
C PHE A 10 -19.13 -18.64 18.90
N TYR A 11 -18.90 -19.66 19.73
CA TYR A 11 -18.00 -20.76 19.40
C TYR A 11 -18.52 -21.60 18.23
N VAL A 12 -19.83 -21.79 18.14
CA VAL A 12 -20.46 -22.47 16.99
C VAL A 12 -20.25 -21.66 15.71
N ALA A 13 -20.48 -20.34 15.75
CA ALA A 13 -20.27 -19.47 14.60
C ALA A 13 -18.81 -19.47 14.13
N VAL A 14 -17.85 -19.37 15.07
CA VAL A 14 -16.42 -19.44 14.76
C VAL A 14 -16.05 -20.78 14.14
N LEU A 15 -16.56 -21.89 14.67
CA LEU A 15 -16.29 -23.23 14.14
C LEU A 15 -16.80 -23.38 12.69
N LEU A 16 -17.99 -22.87 12.38
CA LEU A 16 -18.52 -22.88 11.01
C LEU A 16 -17.67 -22.04 10.05
N VAL A 17 -17.18 -20.88 10.49
CA VAL A 17 -16.29 -20.03 9.67
C VAL A 17 -14.97 -20.75 9.39
N VAL A 18 -14.37 -21.37 10.41
CA VAL A 18 -13.10 -22.11 10.26
C VAL A 18 -13.28 -23.29 9.29
N LEU A 19 -14.32 -24.10 9.45
CA LEU A 19 -14.60 -25.21 8.54
C LEU A 19 -14.87 -24.74 7.10
N GLY A 20 -15.61 -23.64 6.93
CA GLY A 20 -15.87 -23.04 5.62
C GLY A 20 -14.59 -22.57 4.92
N LEU A 21 -13.68 -21.92 5.65
CA LEU A 21 -12.40 -21.45 5.10
C LEU A 21 -11.46 -22.61 4.74
N VAL A 22 -11.40 -23.66 5.57
CA VAL A 22 -10.62 -24.87 5.26
C VAL A 22 -11.18 -25.58 4.02
N GLY A 23 -12.50 -25.74 3.93
CA GLY A 23 -13.17 -26.30 2.75
C GLY A 23 -12.90 -25.50 1.48
N LEU A 24 -12.97 -24.15 1.57
CA LEU A 24 -12.66 -23.25 0.46
C LEU A 24 -11.19 -23.38 0.03
N ALA A 25 -10.25 -23.48 0.96
CA ALA A 25 -8.83 -23.65 0.65
C ALA A 25 -8.56 -24.96 -0.10
N ILE A 26 -9.16 -26.07 0.35
CA ILE A 26 -9.04 -27.38 -0.32
C ILE A 26 -9.68 -27.33 -1.71
N TRP A 27 -10.81 -26.66 -1.89
CA TRP A 27 -11.46 -26.52 -3.20
C TRP A 27 -10.70 -25.58 -4.15
N ARG A 28 -10.09 -24.52 -3.63
CA ARG A 28 -9.41 -23.50 -4.44
C ARG A 28 -8.00 -23.90 -4.85
N TYR A 29 -7.28 -24.55 -3.94
CA TYR A 29 -5.84 -24.84 -4.06
C TYR A 29 -5.49 -26.32 -3.90
N GLY A 30 -6.43 -27.16 -3.45
CA GLY A 30 -6.24 -28.60 -3.36
C GLY A 30 -6.60 -29.33 -4.66
N ALA A 31 -6.35 -30.63 -4.67
CA ALA A 31 -6.49 -31.51 -5.84
C ALA A 31 -7.93 -31.71 -6.36
N ILE A 32 -8.93 -31.15 -5.66
CA ILE A 32 -10.36 -31.37 -5.95
C ILE A 32 -10.91 -30.26 -6.87
N ARG A 33 -10.10 -29.26 -7.25
CA ARG A 33 -10.52 -28.21 -8.17
C ARG A 33 -10.81 -28.81 -9.56
N PRO A 34 -12.05 -28.75 -10.07
CA PRO A 34 -12.34 -29.14 -11.44
C PRO A 34 -11.66 -28.12 -12.38
N GLY A 35 -10.70 -28.57 -13.19
CA GLY A 35 -10.00 -27.72 -14.15
C GLY A 35 -8.73 -27.02 -13.65
N GLY A 36 -8.08 -27.52 -12.58
CA GLY A 36 -6.75 -27.08 -12.17
C GLY A 36 -5.67 -27.57 -13.14
N GLN A 37 -5.45 -26.86 -14.24
CA GLN A 37 -4.37 -27.11 -15.19
C GLN A 37 -3.05 -26.73 -14.50
N ALA A 38 -2.39 -27.71 -13.89
CA ALA A 38 -0.97 -27.59 -13.56
C ALA A 38 -0.23 -27.40 -14.88
N GLY A 39 0.23 -26.18 -15.16
CA GLY A 39 0.98 -25.87 -16.38
C GLY A 39 2.24 -26.71 -16.44
N GLN A 40 2.16 -27.84 -17.15
CA GLN A 40 3.34 -28.61 -17.55
C GLN A 40 3.91 -27.90 -18.78
N ILE A 41 4.96 -27.12 -18.57
CA ILE A 41 5.80 -26.62 -19.67
C ILE A 41 6.38 -27.86 -20.34
N SER A 42 6.06 -28.06 -21.61
CA SER A 42 6.50 -29.23 -22.35
C SER A 42 7.93 -29.04 -22.86
N ASN A 43 8.65 -30.12 -23.14
CA ASN A 43 10.04 -30.04 -23.60
C ASN A 43 10.17 -29.30 -24.95
N GLU A 44 9.07 -29.21 -25.70
CA GLU A 44 8.95 -28.46 -26.95
C GLU A 44 8.96 -26.94 -26.71
N GLU A 45 8.29 -26.43 -25.66
CA GLU A 45 8.37 -25.02 -25.25
C GLU A 45 9.77 -24.64 -24.76
N LEU A 46 10.44 -25.56 -24.06
CA LEU A 46 11.81 -25.34 -23.56
C LEU A 46 12.85 -25.32 -24.69
N SER A 47 12.58 -25.99 -25.81
CA SER A 47 13.47 -25.99 -26.98
C SER A 47 13.26 -24.77 -27.89
N GLN A 48 12.05 -24.18 -27.93
CA GLN A 48 11.84 -22.87 -28.55
C GLN A 48 12.55 -21.73 -27.79
N LEU A 49 12.74 -21.87 -26.47
CA LEU A 49 13.50 -20.91 -25.65
C LEU A 49 15.04 -21.08 -25.76
N LYS A 50 15.54 -22.12 -26.43
CA LYS A 50 16.99 -22.39 -26.62
C LYS A 50 17.60 -21.67 -27.82
N GLY A 51 16.82 -20.92 -28.62
CA GLY A 51 17.36 -19.96 -29.58
C GLY A 51 17.86 -18.74 -28.83
N GLY A 52 19.19 -18.63 -28.70
CA GLY A 52 19.89 -17.64 -27.86
C GLY A 52 19.26 -16.24 -27.84
N ALA A 53 19.21 -15.66 -26.64
CA ALA A 53 18.44 -14.46 -26.29
C ALA A 53 18.89 -13.13 -26.94
N GLU A 54 19.85 -13.14 -27.85
CA GLU A 54 20.36 -11.91 -28.47
C GLU A 54 20.58 -12.16 -29.96
N ALA A 55 19.81 -11.48 -30.80
CA ALA A 55 20.17 -11.30 -32.20
C ALA A 55 21.50 -10.53 -32.26
N ALA A 56 22.40 -10.90 -33.16
CA ALA A 56 23.65 -10.17 -33.31
C ALA A 56 23.36 -8.72 -33.74
N ASP A 57 23.60 -7.76 -32.83
CA ASP A 57 23.49 -6.35 -33.13
C ASP A 57 24.70 -5.92 -33.98
N SER A 58 24.44 -5.63 -35.25
CA SER A 58 25.44 -5.13 -36.21
C SER A 58 25.74 -3.64 -36.06
N ALA A 59 25.23 -2.97 -35.02
CA ALA A 59 25.57 -1.58 -34.74
C ALA A 59 27.00 -1.47 -34.17
N SER A 60 27.85 -0.78 -34.92
CA SER A 60 29.20 -0.34 -34.50
C SER A 60 29.20 0.17 -33.06
N ILE A 61 30.10 -0.41 -32.24
CA ILE A 61 30.30 -0.24 -30.79
C ILE A 61 30.46 1.21 -30.29
N THR A 62 30.48 2.21 -31.16
CA THR A 62 30.74 3.61 -30.79
C THR A 62 29.58 4.53 -31.17
N THR A 63 28.56 4.61 -30.32
CA THR A 63 27.70 5.81 -30.27
C THR A 63 28.51 6.98 -29.73
N VAL A 64 29.35 7.60 -30.57
CA VAL A 64 29.78 8.98 -30.33
C VAL A 64 28.57 9.86 -30.62
N LYS A 65 27.65 9.92 -29.66
CA LYS A 65 26.64 10.97 -29.61
C LYS A 65 27.40 12.19 -29.11
N GLU A 66 27.61 13.18 -29.98
CA GLU A 66 28.11 14.50 -29.57
C GLU A 66 27.22 15.01 -28.42
N TYR A 67 27.76 14.99 -27.20
CA TYR A 67 27.08 15.57 -26.07
C TYR A 67 27.23 17.08 -26.17
N LYS A 68 26.12 17.77 -26.48
CA LYS A 68 26.04 19.22 -26.31
C LYS A 68 26.06 19.52 -24.81
N TYR A 69 27.23 19.88 -24.30
CA TYR A 69 27.42 20.30 -22.91
C TYR A 69 26.50 21.48 -22.59
N VAL A 70 25.54 21.29 -21.68
CA VAL A 70 24.73 22.36 -21.11
C VAL A 70 25.36 22.73 -19.77
N ALA A 71 26.05 23.87 -19.73
CA ALA A 71 26.94 24.26 -18.63
C ALA A 71 26.31 24.30 -17.24
N ALA A 72 24.98 24.46 -17.14
CA ALA A 72 24.19 24.17 -15.95
C ALA A 72 22.71 24.33 -16.28
N SER A 73 21.93 23.25 -16.19
CA SER A 73 20.47 23.35 -16.08
C SER A 73 20.12 23.51 -14.59
N ARG A 74 20.06 24.75 -14.11
CA ARG A 74 19.53 25.01 -12.77
C ARG A 74 18.01 24.88 -12.83
N LEU A 75 17.44 24.17 -11.85
CA LEU A 75 16.00 24.24 -11.63
C LEU A 75 15.63 25.72 -11.47
N PRO A 76 14.57 26.20 -12.14
CA PRO A 76 14.12 27.58 -11.95
C PRO A 76 13.88 27.80 -10.47
N GLU A 77 14.29 28.97 -9.97
CA GLU A 77 14.06 29.33 -8.57
C GLU A 77 12.58 29.16 -8.25
N VAL A 78 12.30 28.53 -7.12
CA VAL A 78 10.94 28.36 -6.64
C VAL A 78 10.43 29.74 -6.23
N LYS A 79 9.80 30.45 -7.17
CA LYS A 79 9.26 31.83 -7.00
C LYS A 79 7.99 31.88 -6.15
N GLY A 80 7.58 30.77 -5.54
CA GLY A 80 6.39 30.70 -4.70
C GLY A 80 6.73 31.04 -3.26
N ILE A 81 6.10 32.08 -2.71
CA ILE A 81 5.92 32.15 -1.25
C ILE A 81 5.07 30.96 -0.84
N SER A 82 5.47 30.25 0.21
CA SER A 82 4.67 29.15 0.73
C SER A 82 3.31 29.69 1.19
N SER A 83 2.24 29.33 0.49
CA SER A 83 0.87 29.78 0.75
C SER A 83 0.23 29.04 1.93
N TYR A 84 0.97 28.91 3.03
CA TYR A 84 0.47 28.26 4.24
C TYR A 84 -0.67 29.07 4.84
N LYS A 85 -1.86 28.45 4.90
CA LYS A 85 -2.98 29.01 5.65
C LYS A 85 -2.76 28.77 7.14
N PRO A 86 -2.97 29.78 8.00
CA PRO A 86 -2.96 29.57 9.45
C PRO A 86 -3.93 28.46 9.85
N MET A 87 -3.48 27.56 10.72
CA MET A 87 -4.34 26.49 11.24
C MET A 87 -5.25 27.05 12.35
N ALA A 88 -6.55 26.77 12.25
CA ALA A 88 -7.54 27.18 13.25
C ALA A 88 -7.61 26.20 14.42
N ASP A 89 -8.09 26.67 15.57
CA ASP A 89 -8.45 25.87 16.76
C ASP A 89 -7.35 24.94 17.28
N ARG A 90 -6.09 25.31 17.09
CA ARG A 90 -4.92 24.50 17.47
C ARG A 90 -4.98 23.09 16.86
N THR A 91 -5.48 23.04 15.64
CA THR A 91 -5.56 21.81 14.86
C THR A 91 -4.23 21.55 14.18
N VAL A 92 -3.67 20.38 14.40
CA VAL A 92 -2.51 19.88 13.66
C VAL A 92 -3.02 19.08 12.48
N ARG A 93 -2.63 19.48 11.26
CA ARG A 93 -2.85 18.68 10.06
C ARG A 93 -1.68 17.71 9.90
N PHE A 94 -1.95 16.42 10.08
CA PHE A 94 -0.95 15.37 9.95
C PHE A 94 -1.23 14.55 8.70
N ALA A 95 -0.26 14.52 7.79
CA ALA A 95 -0.41 13.85 6.52
C ALA A 95 0.06 12.39 6.64
N ILE A 96 -0.77 11.44 6.20
CA ILE A 96 -0.48 10.00 6.22
C ILE A 96 -0.54 9.41 4.81
N ASN A 97 0.24 8.35 4.58
CA ASN A 97 0.15 7.55 3.36
C ASN A 97 -0.92 6.44 3.50
N VAL A 98 -1.17 5.70 2.41
CA VAL A 98 -2.08 4.55 2.40
C VAL A 98 -1.37 3.30 2.91
N TRP A 99 -1.31 3.13 4.22
CA TRP A 99 -0.76 1.93 4.85
C TRP A 99 -1.55 1.53 6.08
N ALA A 100 -1.79 0.22 6.23
CA ALA A 100 -2.60 -0.34 7.32
C ALA A 100 -2.05 -0.04 8.72
N GLY A 101 -0.75 0.27 8.84
CA GLY A 101 -0.13 0.64 10.11
C GLY A 101 -0.69 1.92 10.74
N TRP A 102 -1.40 2.76 9.99
CA TRP A 102 -2.07 3.95 10.53
C TRP A 102 -3.42 3.66 11.20
N SER A 103 -3.97 2.45 11.05
CA SER A 103 -5.30 2.09 11.58
C SER A 103 -5.48 2.38 13.08
N PRO A 104 -4.50 2.08 13.97
CA PRO A 104 -4.63 2.40 15.40
C PRO A 104 -4.74 3.90 15.67
N MET A 105 -4.02 4.72 14.91
CA MET A 105 -4.06 6.18 15.05
C MET A 105 -5.38 6.76 14.57
N ILE A 106 -5.89 6.28 13.42
CA ILE A 106 -7.20 6.68 12.87
C ILE A 106 -8.30 6.31 13.86
N TYR A 107 -8.27 5.08 14.39
CA TYR A 107 -9.21 4.62 15.40
C TYR A 107 -9.15 5.47 16.66
N ALA A 108 -7.95 5.72 17.20
CA ALA A 108 -7.77 6.51 18.40
C ALA A 108 -8.22 7.98 18.23
N ASN A 109 -8.19 8.53 17.01
CA ASN A 109 -8.66 9.87 16.67
C ASN A 109 -10.15 9.94 16.28
N ASN A 110 -10.89 8.83 16.31
CA ASN A 110 -12.27 8.72 15.81
C ASN A 110 -12.40 9.11 14.33
N GLY A 111 -11.39 8.78 13.51
CA GLY A 111 -11.35 9.05 12.08
C GLY A 111 -10.39 10.16 11.67
N PHE A 112 -10.64 10.73 10.48
CA PHE A 112 -9.72 11.68 9.83
C PHE A 112 -9.97 13.14 10.23
N LYS A 113 -11.17 13.45 10.73
CA LYS A 113 -11.54 14.82 11.10
C LYS A 113 -10.93 15.21 12.46
N PRO A 114 -10.68 16.51 12.69
CA PRO A 114 -10.22 17.03 13.98
C PRO A 114 -11.34 17.07 15.02
N GLY A 115 -11.92 15.92 15.34
CA GLY A 115 -13.06 15.78 16.26
C GLY A 115 -12.66 15.53 17.72
N LYS A 116 -11.46 14.99 17.95
CA LYS A 116 -10.97 14.64 19.29
C LYS A 116 -9.92 15.64 19.77
N ALA A 117 -10.06 16.08 21.02
CA ALA A 117 -9.06 16.87 21.72
C ALA A 117 -8.00 15.96 22.35
N TRP A 118 -6.74 16.31 22.14
CA TRP A 118 -5.55 15.63 22.65
C TRP A 118 -4.74 16.58 23.51
N LYS A 119 -3.96 16.04 24.44
CA LYS A 119 -3.11 16.82 25.35
C LYS A 119 -1.65 16.74 24.88
N THR A 120 -0.99 17.89 24.79
CA THR A 120 0.47 17.93 24.63
C THR A 120 1.16 17.48 25.92
N PRO A 121 2.46 17.15 25.89
CA PRO A 121 3.22 16.86 27.11
C PRO A 121 3.14 17.99 28.17
N GLY A 122 2.97 19.24 27.72
CA GLY A 122 2.75 20.40 28.59
C GLY A 122 1.29 20.66 28.99
N GLY A 123 0.38 19.69 28.79
CA GLY A 123 -1.02 19.74 29.24
C GLY A 123 -1.96 20.59 28.38
N LYS A 124 -1.49 21.18 27.28
CA LYS A 124 -2.33 22.03 26.44
C LYS A 124 -3.15 21.20 25.44
N ASP A 125 -4.38 21.62 25.18
CA ASP A 125 -5.24 20.98 24.18
C ASP A 125 -4.80 21.28 22.74
N PHE A 126 -4.93 20.27 21.88
CA PHE A 126 -4.83 20.37 20.43
C PHE A 126 -5.78 19.37 19.76
N LYS A 127 -6.09 19.59 18.48
CA LYS A 127 -6.88 18.63 17.68
C LYS A 127 -6.01 18.05 16.58
N LEU A 128 -6.30 16.83 16.15
CA LEU A 128 -5.55 16.16 15.09
C LEU A 128 -6.47 15.93 13.88
N GLY A 129 -6.14 16.54 12.74
CA GLY A 129 -6.77 16.26 11.45
C GLY A 129 -5.84 15.42 10.58
N LEU A 130 -6.29 14.25 10.14
CA LEU A 130 -5.53 13.37 9.26
C LEU A 130 -5.86 13.69 7.81
N VAL A 131 -4.83 13.81 6.97
CA VAL A 131 -4.96 14.07 5.53
C VAL A 131 -4.20 12.98 4.79
N LEU A 132 -4.79 12.40 3.75
CA LEU A 132 -4.08 11.47 2.89
C LEU A 132 -3.17 12.25 1.93
N ILE A 133 -1.89 11.84 1.84
CA ILE A 133 -0.94 12.44 0.90
C ILE A 133 -1.27 12.03 -0.54
N ASP A 134 -1.60 10.75 -0.75
CA ASP A 134 -2.06 10.21 -2.05
C ASP A 134 -3.59 10.26 -2.18
N ASP A 135 -4.20 11.38 -1.80
CA ASP A 135 -5.62 11.63 -2.09
C ASP A 135 -5.71 12.10 -3.56
N PRO A 136 -6.26 11.30 -4.50
CA PRO A 136 -6.16 11.53 -5.94
C PRO A 136 -7.11 12.62 -6.46
N VAL A 137 -7.37 13.67 -5.67
CA VAL A 137 -8.29 14.78 -6.02
C VAL A 137 -8.02 15.34 -7.41
#